data_AF-A0A964IW48-F1
#
_entry.id   AF-A0A964IW48-F1
#
_cell.length_a   1.000
_cell.length_b   1.000
_cell.length_c   1.000
_cell.angle_alpha   90.00
_cell.angle_beta   90.00
_cell.angle_gamma   90.00
#
_symmetry.space_group_name_H-M   'P 1'
#
loop_
_entity.id
_entity.type
_entity.pdbx_description
1 polymer ?
#
loop_
_entity_poly.entity_id
_entity_poly.type
_entity_poly.pdbx_seq_one_letter_code
_entity_poly.pdbx_strand_id
1 'polypeptide(L)'
;MVGLALLSKSWERHRVSFRLDQFGTKDEDSFPDINAEHGTGYTFSYTFSYIFRPFENHRMTLEVLHVDSRRRERAFLGLPASAHETQIQASYRIFFNYSP
;
A
#
# COMPACT_ATOMS: atom_id res chain seq x y z
N MET A 1 7.61 13.84 6.65
CA MET A 1 7.90 12.72 7.58
C MET A 1 7.32 11.48 6.95
N VAL A 2 8.11 10.42 6.85
CA VAL A 2 7.67 9.13 6.33
C VAL A 2 7.60 8.16 7.51
N GLY A 3 6.48 7.47 7.65
CA GLY A 3 6.25 6.53 8.74
C GLY A 3 5.65 5.24 8.21
N LEU A 4 6.03 4.10 8.80
CA LEU A 4 5.54 2.78 8.46
C LEU A 4 5.23 2.01 9.74
N ALA A 5 4.08 1.36 9.78
CA ALA A 5 3.75 0.34 10.76
C ALA A 5 3.22 -0.90 10.03
N LEU A 6 3.69 -2.08 10.42
CA LEU A 6 3.23 -3.36 9.90
C LEU A 6 2.98 -4.33 11.05
N LEU A 7 1.79 -4.89 11.10
CA LEU A 7 1.43 -5.98 12.01
C LEU A 7 1.11 -7.21 11.18
N SER A 8 1.66 -8.36 11.54
CA SER A 8 1.40 -9.60 10.83
C SER A 8 1.29 -10.76 11.79
N LYS A 9 0.28 -11.61 11.59
CA LYS A 9 0.08 -12.83 12.35
C LYS A 9 -0.10 -13.99 11.37
N SER A 10 0.68 -15.04 11.59
CA SER A 10 0.50 -16.33 10.90
C SER A 10 0.05 -17.40 11.88
N TRP A 11 -0.89 -18.22 11.45
CA TRP A 11 -1.31 -19.42 12.18
C TRP A 11 -1.67 -20.50 11.16
N GLU A 12 -1.12 -21.70 11.35
CA GLU A 12 -1.28 -22.82 10.43
C GLU A 12 -1.05 -22.40 8.96
N ARG A 13 -2.13 -22.36 8.16
CA ARG A 13 -2.13 -22.07 6.73
C ARG A 13 -2.45 -20.62 6.41
N HIS A 14 -2.77 -19.83 7.42
CA HIS A 14 -3.26 -18.46 7.29
C HIS A 14 -2.18 -17.46 7.67
N ARG A 15 -2.13 -16.36 6.94
CA ARG A 15 -1.43 -15.15 7.36
C ARG A 15 -2.32 -13.95 7.13
N VAL A 16 -2.46 -13.13 8.17
CA VAL A 16 -3.10 -11.82 8.08
C VAL A 16 -2.06 -10.76 8.36
N SER A 17 -2.05 -9.72 7.53
CA SER A 17 -1.16 -8.58 7.68
C SER A 17 -1.94 -7.28 7.55
N PHE A 18 -1.50 -6.28 8.29
CA PHE A 18 -2.05 -4.95 8.34
C PHE A 18 -0.91 -3.94 8.23
N ARG A 19 -1.02 -2.99 7.29
CA ARG A 19 0.01 -1.99 7.05
C ARG A 19 -0.57 -0.58 7.07
N LEU A 20 0.14 0.33 7.72
CA LEU A 20 -0.08 1.77 7.65
C LEU A 20 1.18 2.46 7.18
N ASP A 21 1.06 3.26 6.12
CA ASP A 21 2.13 4.15 5.66
C ASP A 21 1.68 5.60 5.79
N GLN A 22 2.56 6.48 6.26
CA GLN A 22 2.45 7.92 6.09
C GLN A 22 3.54 8.36 5.10
N PHE A 23 3.16 9.06 4.05
CA PHE A 23 4.08 9.58 3.05
C PHE A 23 3.83 11.06 2.79
N GLY A 24 4.82 11.75 2.23
CA GLY A 24 4.66 13.14 1.82
C GLY A 24 5.79 13.64 0.93
N THR A 25 5.49 14.65 0.15
CA THR A 25 6.44 15.38 -0.70
C THR A 25 6.62 16.77 -0.13
N LYS A 26 7.86 17.25 -0.18
CA LYS A 26 8.22 18.65 0.08
C LYS A 26 9.10 19.08 -1.07
N ASP A 27 8.90 20.31 -1.50
CA ASP A 27 9.82 20.97 -2.40
C ASP A 27 11.01 21.53 -1.60
N GLU A 28 12.22 21.25 -2.07
CA GLU A 28 13.48 21.70 -1.46
C GLU A 28 14.38 22.40 -2.49
N ASP A 29 13.81 22.95 -3.56
CA ASP A 29 14.56 23.73 -4.52
C ASP A 29 14.68 25.22 -4.11
N SER A 30 15.69 25.89 -4.68
CA SER A 30 16.04 27.29 -4.37
C SER A 30 15.63 28.28 -5.47
N PHE A 31 14.92 27.79 -6.49
CA PHE A 31 14.36 28.59 -7.56
C PHE A 31 12.95 29.06 -7.16
N PRO A 32 12.59 30.32 -7.44
CA PRO A 32 11.25 30.81 -7.16
C PRO A 32 10.31 30.36 -8.29
N ASP A 33 10.01 29.07 -8.35
CA ASP A 33 8.88 28.58 -9.11
C ASP A 33 7.66 28.37 -8.20
N ILE A 34 6.47 28.25 -8.79
CA ILE A 34 5.22 28.03 -8.06
C ILE A 34 4.94 26.51 -8.09
N ASN A 35 5.99 25.68 -7.92
CA ASN A 35 5.89 24.23 -7.98
C ASN A 35 6.09 23.58 -6.62
N ALA A 36 5.92 24.37 -5.54
CA ALA A 36 5.97 23.96 -4.15
C ALA A 36 5.08 22.73 -3.87
N GLU A 37 5.50 21.51 -4.23
CA GLU A 37 4.67 20.30 -4.22
C GLU A 37 4.55 19.73 -2.80
N HIS A 38 3.67 20.34 -2.01
CA HIS A 38 3.44 19.94 -0.62
C HIS A 38 2.25 18.99 -0.56
N GLY A 39 2.55 17.74 -0.18
CA GLY A 39 1.54 16.70 -0.08
C GLY A 39 1.77 15.76 1.09
N THR A 40 0.67 15.25 1.64
CA THR A 40 0.69 14.18 2.65
C THR A 40 -0.35 13.15 2.30
N GLY A 41 -0.06 11.89 2.56
CA GLY A 41 -1.04 10.83 2.42
C GLY A 41 -0.80 9.68 3.37
N TYR A 42 -1.82 8.84 3.45
CA TYR A 42 -1.83 7.63 4.23
C TYR A 42 -2.23 6.46 3.36
N THR A 43 -1.59 5.33 3.57
CA THR A 43 -1.95 4.06 2.96
C THR A 43 -2.36 3.10 4.05
N PHE A 44 -3.47 2.42 3.84
CA PHE A 44 -3.96 1.32 4.66
C PHE A 44 -3.98 0.06 3.80
N SER A 45 -3.36 -1.02 4.25
CA SER A 45 -3.51 -2.31 3.59
C SER A 45 -3.90 -3.43 4.54
N TYR A 46 -4.81 -4.27 4.08
CA TYR A 46 -5.20 -5.53 4.72
C TYR A 46 -4.92 -6.67 3.76
N THR A 47 -4.10 -7.63 4.20
CA THR A 47 -3.72 -8.79 3.40
C THR A 47 -4.13 -10.07 4.11
N PHE A 48 -4.76 -10.99 3.39
CA PHE A 48 -5.01 -12.36 3.83
C PHE A 48 -4.33 -13.33 2.85
N SER A 49 -3.60 -14.31 3.38
CA SER A 49 -2.97 -15.37 2.59
C SER A 49 -3.32 -16.75 3.11
N TYR A 50 -3.54 -17.69 2.19
CA TYR A 50 -3.85 -19.09 2.49
C TYR A 50 -2.93 -20.06 1.74
N ILE A 51 -2.44 -21.09 2.43
CA ILE A 51 -1.68 -22.21 1.86
C ILE A 51 -2.62 -23.40 1.67
N PHE A 52 -2.67 -23.95 0.45
CA PHE A 52 -3.53 -25.10 0.14
C PHE A 52 -2.95 -26.42 0.66
N ARG A 53 -3.80 -27.39 1.01
CA ARG A 53 -3.40 -28.80 1.16
C ARG A 53 -4.17 -29.68 0.18
N PRO A 54 -3.52 -30.67 -0.47
CA PRO A 54 -2.14 -31.14 -0.24
C PRO A 54 -1.03 -30.29 -0.89
N PHE A 55 -1.36 -29.25 -1.66
CA PHE A 55 -0.39 -28.42 -2.40
C PHE A 55 0.22 -27.30 -1.54
N GLU A 56 1.08 -27.65 -0.58
CA GLU A 56 1.70 -26.66 0.32
C GLU A 56 2.59 -25.63 -0.40
N ASN A 57 2.98 -25.94 -1.63
CA ASN A 57 3.68 -25.06 -2.54
C ASN A 57 2.76 -24.07 -3.29
N HIS A 58 1.47 -24.01 -2.97
CA HIS A 58 0.50 -23.10 -3.58
C HIS A 58 -0.01 -22.10 -2.53
N ARG A 59 -0.07 -20.82 -2.90
CA ARG A 59 -0.56 -19.75 -2.03
C ARG A 59 -1.52 -18.82 -2.76
N MET A 60 -2.66 -18.55 -2.15
CA MET A 60 -3.55 -17.47 -2.57
C MET A 60 -3.41 -16.29 -1.62
N THR A 61 -3.44 -15.07 -2.17
CA THR A 61 -3.41 -13.83 -1.38
C THR A 61 -4.48 -12.87 -1.90
N LEU A 62 -5.24 -12.28 -0.98
CA LEU A 62 -6.15 -11.18 -1.22
C LEU A 62 -5.64 -9.95 -0.47
N GLU A 63 -5.62 -8.81 -1.14
CA GLU A 63 -5.23 -7.52 -0.56
C GLU A 63 -6.28 -6.45 -0.87
N VAL A 64 -6.59 -5.66 0.14
CA VAL A 64 -7.36 -4.41 0.01
C VAL A 64 -6.44 -3.27 0.43
N LEU A 65 -6.23 -2.33 -0.48
CA LEU A 65 -5.41 -1.14 -0.32
C LEU A 65 -6.31 0.09 -0.39
N HIS A 66 -6.22 0.97 0.61
CA HIS A 66 -6.87 2.27 0.59
C HIS A 66 -5.82 3.36 0.75
N VAL A 67 -5.84 4.34 -0.16
CA VAL A 67 -4.93 5.48 -0.18
C VAL A 67 -5.74 6.75 -0.06
N ASP A 68 -5.43 7.55 0.95
CA ASP A 68 -5.94 8.92 1.10
C ASP A 68 -4.76 9.88 0.96
N SER A 69 -4.83 10.79 -0.01
CA SER A 69 -3.76 11.75 -0.28
C SER A 69 -4.32 13.15 -0.47
N ARG A 70 -3.63 14.13 0.10
CA ARG A 70 -3.91 15.56 -0.09
C ARG A 70 -2.70 16.25 -0.70
N ARG A 71 -2.89 16.88 -1.86
CA ARG A 71 -1.92 17.70 -2.60
C ARG A 71 -2.60 18.99 -3.04
N ARG A 72 -2.22 20.13 -2.46
CA ARG A 72 -2.90 21.41 -2.73
C ARG A 72 -2.68 21.88 -4.17
N GLU A 73 -1.55 21.52 -4.76
CA GLU A 73 -1.16 21.95 -6.12
C GLU A 73 -2.16 21.52 -7.20
N ARG A 74 -2.86 20.40 -6.99
CA ARG A 74 -3.90 19.92 -7.92
C ARG A 74 -4.97 20.96 -8.19
N ALA A 75 -5.25 21.83 -7.22
CA ALA A 75 -6.19 22.93 -7.39
C ALA A 75 -5.78 23.91 -8.50
N PHE A 76 -4.48 24.15 -8.71
CA PHE A 76 -3.98 24.99 -9.80
C PHE A 76 -4.23 24.38 -11.19
N LEU A 77 -4.37 23.05 -11.26
CA LEU A 77 -4.72 22.31 -12.47
C LEU A 77 -6.24 22.06 -12.59
N GLY A 78 -7.06 22.66 -11.72
CA GLY A 78 -8.50 22.41 -11.67
C GLY A 78 -8.89 21.01 -11.17
N LEU A 79 -7.95 20.28 -10.55
CA LEU A 79 -8.16 18.95 -10.01
C LEU A 79 -8.46 19.00 -8.49
N PRO A 80 -9.16 17.99 -7.95
CA PRO A 80 -9.38 17.90 -6.50
C PRO A 80 -8.06 17.80 -5.72
N ALA A 81 -7.91 18.64 -4.70
CA ALA A 81 -6.75 18.63 -3.83
C ALA A 81 -6.65 17.35 -2.99
N SER A 82 -7.77 16.67 -2.74
CA SER A 82 -7.80 15.35 -2.08
C SER A 82 -8.10 14.27 -3.11
N ALA A 83 -7.42 13.12 -3.01
CA ALA A 83 -7.77 11.91 -3.75
C ALA A 83 -7.83 10.72 -2.81
N HIS A 84 -8.87 9.92 -3.02
CA HIS A 84 -9.09 8.66 -2.32
C HIS A 84 -9.10 7.55 -3.37
N GLU A 85 -8.33 6.50 -3.15
CA GLU A 85 -8.25 5.35 -4.05
C GLU A 85 -8.36 4.07 -3.24
N THR A 86 -9.22 3.16 -3.68
CA THR A 86 -9.32 1.82 -3.11
C THR A 86 -9.02 0.81 -4.20
N GLN A 87 -8.01 -0.03 -3.98
CA GLN A 87 -7.63 -1.10 -4.88
C GLN A 87 -7.82 -2.45 -4.19
N ILE A 88 -8.42 -3.40 -4.89
CA ILE A 88 -8.56 -4.79 -4.45
C ILE A 88 -7.72 -5.65 -5.39
N GLN A 89 -6.86 -6.48 -4.83
CA GLN A 89 -5.97 -7.34 -5.59
C GLN A 89 -6.09 -8.78 -5.10
N ALA A 90 -6.16 -9.72 -6.03
CA ALA A 90 -6.04 -11.14 -5.75
C ALA A 90 -4.84 -11.69 -6.51
N SER A 91 -4.07 -12.55 -5.87
CA SER A 91 -2.94 -13.21 -6.50
C SER A 91 -2.87 -14.69 -6.10
N TYR A 92 -2.26 -15.46 -6.98
CA TYR A 92 -2.00 -16.87 -6.78
C TYR A 92 -0.56 -17.16 -7.15
N ARG A 93 0.16 -17.87 -6.28
CA ARG A 93 1.58 -18.16 -6.43
C ARG A 93 1.83 -19.65 -6.29
N ILE A 94 2.62 -20.19 -7.21
CA ILE A 94 3.12 -21.56 -7.21
C ILE A 94 4.63 -21.51 -6.96
N PHE A 95 5.11 -22.27 -5.98
CA PHE A 95 6.53 -22.41 -5.66
C PHE A 95 7.05 -23.73 -6.27
N PHE A 96 8.05 -23.66 -7.15
CA PHE A 96 8.58 -24.84 -7.85
C PHE A 96 9.66 -25.60 -7.06
N ASN A 97 10.33 -24.95 -6.10
CA ASN A 97 11.39 -25.53 -5.26
C ASN A 97 11.02 -25.46 -3.77
N TYR A 98 9.90 -26.08 -3.38
CA TYR A 98 9.50 -26.11 -1.97
C TYR A 98 10.27 -27.22 -1.25
N SER A 99 11.36 -26.87 -0.55
CA SER A 99 11.90 -27.70 0.53
C SER A 99 11.26 -27.20 1.84
N PRO A 100 10.60 -28.09 2.61
CA PRO A 100 9.96 -27.72 3.87
C PRO A 100 10.95 -27.18 4.91
#